data_AF-A0AAV2HLL7-F1
#
_entry.id   AF-A0AAV2HLL7-F1
#
_cell.length_a   1.000
_cell.length_b   1.000
_cell.length_c   1.000
_cell.angle_alpha   90.00
_cell.angle_beta   90.00
_cell.angle_gamma   90.00
#
_symmetry.space_group_name_H-M   'P 1'
#
loop_
_entity.id
_entity.type
_entity.pdbx_description
1 polymer ?
#
loop_
_entity_poly.entity_id
_entity_poly.type
_entity_poly.pdbx_seq_one_letter_code
_entity_poly.pdbx_strand_id
1 'polypeptide(L)'
;MHFTIVFLVATAVVYGANAAICPTCSNQNDYTTCTGQQNCQAEHDACETKIELRDNKIEYHCSDATNCAHQETQNSCDNAGNNGHCVICCNSLADCKAKRDDYFLFAPIG
;
A
#
# COMPACT_ATOMS: atom_id res chain seq x y z
N MET A 1 45.45 15.85 -5.84
CA MET A 1 44.71 14.68 -6.32
C MET A 1 43.66 14.37 -5.26
N HIS A 2 42.41 14.77 -5.46
CA HIS A 2 41.33 14.58 -4.49
C HIS A 2 40.54 13.32 -4.87
N PHE A 3 40.55 12.30 -4.02
CA PHE A 3 39.73 11.10 -4.16
C PHE A 3 38.46 11.27 -3.32
N THR A 4 37.32 11.45 -3.99
CA THR A 4 36.01 11.52 -3.33
C THR A 4 35.48 10.09 -3.18
N ILE A 5 35.44 9.58 -1.95
CA ILE A 5 34.85 8.28 -1.63
C ILE A 5 33.33 8.48 -1.51
N VAL A 6 32.57 7.94 -2.46
CA VAL A 6 31.10 7.92 -2.41
C VAL A 6 30.68 6.70 -1.59
N PHE A 7 30.24 6.92 -0.35
CA PHE A 7 29.61 5.89 0.47
C PHE A 7 28.16 5.71 0.02
N LEU A 8 27.90 4.68 -0.80
CA LEU A 8 26.55 4.18 -1.04
C LEU A 8 26.05 3.52 0.25
N VAL A 9 25.31 4.27 1.06
CA VAL A 9 24.58 3.72 2.21
C VAL A 9 23.39 2.95 1.66
N ALA A 10 23.58 1.66 1.39
CA ALA A 10 22.47 0.76 1.14
C ALA A 10 21.68 0.62 2.45
N THR A 11 20.55 1.31 2.56
CA THR A 11 19.59 1.10 3.65
C THR A 11 19.01 -0.30 3.49
N ALA A 12 19.61 -1.28 4.16
CA ALA A 12 19.03 -2.61 4.29
C ALA A 12 17.83 -2.49 5.24
N VAL A 13 16.63 -2.46 4.67
CA VAL A 13 15.39 -2.51 5.45
C VAL A 13 15.29 -3.94 5.98
N VAL A 14 15.61 -4.10 7.27
CA VAL A 14 15.40 -5.36 7.98
C VAL A 14 13.90 -5.50 8.23
N TYR A 15 13.21 -6.17 7.31
CA TYR A 15 11.84 -6.62 7.53
C TYR A 15 11.88 -7.76 8.55
N GLY A 16 11.75 -7.44 9.83
CA GLY A 16 11.40 -8.45 10.82
C GLY A 16 10.04 -9.01 10.43
N ALA A 17 9.97 -10.33 10.20
CA ALA A 17 8.76 -11.08 9.88
C ALA A 17 7.74 -10.98 11.03
N ASN A 18 7.10 -9.83 11.13
CA ASN A 18 5.96 -9.59 11.97
C ASN A 18 4.77 -9.57 11.04
N ALA A 19 3.73 -10.32 11.39
CA ALA A 19 2.47 -10.25 10.68
C ALA A 19 2.03 -8.79 10.52
N ALA A 20 1.65 -8.40 9.31
CA ALA A 20 1.19 -7.05 9.05
C ALA A 20 -0.12 -6.76 9.82
N ILE A 21 -0.37 -5.48 10.08
CA ILE A 21 -1.66 -5.00 10.58
C ILE A 21 -2.29 -4.18 9.46
N CYS A 22 -3.36 -4.71 8.87
CA CYS A 22 -4.07 -4.04 7.79
C CYS A 22 -5.30 -3.30 8.30
N PRO A 23 -5.70 -2.17 7.68
CA PRO A 23 -6.95 -1.52 7.98
C PRO A 23 -8.15 -2.41 7.63
N THR A 24 -9.30 -2.12 8.25
CA THR A 24 -10.60 -2.64 7.84
C THR A 24 -11.62 -1.50 7.75
N CYS A 25 -12.51 -1.59 6.78
CA CYS A 25 -13.55 -0.60 6.51
C CYS A 25 -14.91 -1.15 6.89
N SER A 26 -15.71 -0.36 7.60
CA SER A 26 -17.12 -0.72 7.84
C SER A 26 -17.97 -0.54 6.58
N ASN A 27 -17.58 0.40 5.70
CA ASN A 27 -18.16 0.61 4.39
C ASN A 27 -17.05 0.81 3.36
N GLN A 28 -16.93 -0.11 2.40
CA GLN A 28 -15.88 -0.05 1.38
C GLN A 28 -16.04 1.11 0.40
N ASN A 29 -17.24 1.71 0.28
CA ASN A 29 -17.47 2.88 -0.58
C ASN A 29 -17.17 4.21 0.14
N ASP A 30 -16.76 4.16 1.41
CA ASP A 30 -16.40 5.33 2.20
C ASP A 30 -15.09 5.06 2.95
N TYR A 31 -14.01 5.56 2.36
CA TYR A 31 -12.65 5.38 2.86
C TYR A 31 -12.44 5.96 4.27
N THR A 32 -13.30 6.89 4.71
CA THR A 32 -13.23 7.47 6.05
C THR A 32 -13.67 6.48 7.13
N THR A 33 -14.44 5.44 6.75
CA THR A 33 -14.85 4.35 7.66
C THR A 33 -13.79 3.28 7.87
N CYS A 34 -12.65 3.39 7.17
CA CYS A 34 -11.50 2.50 7.31
C CYS A 34 -10.65 2.84 8.54
N THR A 35 -11.28 2.76 9.72
CA THR A 35 -10.66 3.04 11.03
C THR A 35 -10.41 1.77 11.84
N GLY A 36 -10.95 0.63 11.39
CA GLY A 36 -10.69 -0.66 12.00
C GLY A 36 -9.33 -1.20 11.61
N GLN A 37 -8.93 -2.29 12.26
CA GLN A 37 -7.70 -3.01 11.94
C GLN A 37 -7.91 -4.52 12.06
N GLN A 38 -7.15 -5.27 11.28
CA GLN A 38 -7.05 -6.72 11.33
C GLN A 38 -5.59 -7.12 11.41
N ASN A 39 -5.30 -8.14 12.23
CA ASN A 39 -3.99 -8.76 12.27
C ASN A 39 -3.92 -9.81 11.17
N CYS A 40 -2.87 -9.74 10.36
CA CYS A 40 -2.62 -10.74 9.35
C CYS A 40 -2.04 -12.03 9.95
N GLN A 41 -2.05 -13.10 9.17
CA GLN A 41 -1.33 -14.32 9.55
C GLN A 41 0.18 -14.09 9.42
N ALA A 42 0.98 -14.96 10.06
CA ALA A 42 2.44 -14.83 10.07
C ALA A 42 3.07 -14.86 8.66
N GLU A 43 2.38 -15.47 7.70
CA GLU A 43 2.80 -15.59 6.29
C GLU A 43 2.48 -14.33 5.46
N HIS A 44 1.73 -13.38 6.04
CA HIS A 44 1.31 -12.14 5.39
C HIS A 44 1.94 -10.93 6.11
N ASP A 45 3.06 -10.48 5.59
CA ASP A 45 3.86 -9.36 6.09
C ASP A 45 3.58 -8.02 5.36
N ALA A 46 2.57 -8.01 4.50
CA ALA A 46 2.10 -6.82 3.80
C ALA A 46 0.57 -6.72 3.74
N CYS A 47 0.11 -5.53 3.36
CA CYS A 47 -1.27 -5.17 3.14
C CYS A 47 -1.41 -4.68 1.70
N GLU A 48 -2.22 -5.38 0.93
CA GLU A 48 -2.63 -5.00 -0.41
C GLU A 48 -3.87 -4.12 -0.31
N THR A 49 -3.72 -2.84 -0.65
CA THR A 49 -4.81 -1.86 -0.71
C THR A 49 -5.28 -1.75 -2.13
N LYS A 50 -6.46 -2.28 -2.43
CA LYS A 50 -7.08 -2.17 -3.74
C LYS A 50 -8.05 -1.00 -3.74
N ILE A 51 -7.91 -0.11 -4.71
CA ILE A 51 -8.76 1.06 -4.88
C ILE A 51 -9.43 0.95 -6.26
N GLU A 52 -10.73 0.68 -6.28
CA GLU A 52 -11.55 0.71 -7.49
C GLU A 52 -11.85 2.17 -7.86
N LEU A 53 -11.36 2.60 -9.03
CA LEU A 53 -11.44 3.97 -9.52
C LEU A 53 -12.86 4.38 -9.91
N ARG A 54 -13.67 3.42 -10.39
CA ARG A 54 -15.02 3.70 -10.87
C ARG A 54 -16.01 3.88 -9.74
N ASP A 55 -15.92 3.02 -8.73
CA ASP A 55 -16.86 2.94 -7.62
C ASP A 55 -16.33 3.65 -6.35
N ASN A 56 -15.12 4.20 -6.40
CA ASN A 56 -14.39 4.74 -5.24
C ASN A 56 -14.36 3.75 -4.06
N LYS A 57 -14.29 2.46 -4.40
CA LYS A 57 -14.34 1.38 -3.43
C LYS A 57 -12.92 1.05 -2.99
N ILE A 58 -12.70 0.93 -1.69
CA ILE A 58 -11.42 0.55 -1.09
C ILE A 58 -11.51 -0.79 -0.37
N GLU A 59 -10.53 -1.65 -0.64
CA GLU A 59 -10.42 -2.97 -0.03
C GLU A 59 -8.99 -3.19 0.48
N TYR A 60 -8.87 -3.86 1.64
CA TYR A 60 -7.60 -4.18 2.27
C TYR A 60 -7.49 -5.69 2.43
N HIS A 61 -6.42 -6.26 1.90
CA HIS A 61 -6.13 -7.69 2.00
C HIS A 61 -4.76 -7.92 2.64
N CYS A 62 -4.70 -8.86 3.58
CA CYS A 62 -3.44 -9.41 4.04
C CYS A 62 -2.77 -10.17 2.90
N SER A 63 -1.52 -9.84 2.60
CA SER A 63 -0.74 -10.39 1.49
C SER A 63 0.70 -10.57 1.93
N ASP A 64 1.48 -11.38 1.23
CA ASP A 64 2.94 -11.36 1.40
C ASP A 64 3.53 -10.19 0.61
N ALA A 65 4.68 -9.67 1.06
CA ALA A 65 5.32 -8.51 0.44
C ALA A 65 5.68 -8.73 -1.03
N THR A 66 5.97 -9.98 -1.45
CA THR A 66 6.35 -10.28 -2.83
C THR A 66 5.15 -10.21 -3.76
N ASN A 67 4.05 -10.86 -3.39
CA ASN A 67 2.80 -10.78 -4.15
C ASN A 67 2.29 -9.35 -4.19
N CYS A 68 2.31 -8.64 -3.05
CA CYS A 68 1.88 -7.25 -3.01
C CYS A 68 2.69 -6.39 -3.99
N ALA A 69 4.03 -6.41 -3.91
CA ALA A 69 4.88 -5.62 -4.80
C ALA A 69 4.65 -5.96 -6.28
N HIS A 70 4.36 -7.22 -6.59
CA HIS A 70 3.98 -7.64 -7.93
C HIS A 70 2.65 -6.98 -8.36
N GLN A 71 1.62 -7.02 -7.51
CA GLN A 71 0.32 -6.40 -7.80
C GLN A 71 0.40 -4.88 -7.93
N GLU A 72 1.16 -4.20 -7.07
CA GLU A 72 1.39 -2.75 -7.16
C GLU A 72 2.10 -2.39 -8.48
N THR A 73 3.05 -3.22 -8.94
CA THR A 73 3.71 -3.00 -10.23
C THR A 73 2.75 -3.19 -11.41
N GLN A 74 1.88 -4.20 -11.36
CA GLN A 74 0.92 -4.48 -12.43
C GLN A 74 -0.27 -3.50 -12.45
N ASN A 75 -0.67 -3.00 -11.28
CA ASN A 75 -1.87 -2.17 -11.09
C ASN A 75 -1.52 -0.84 -10.41
N SER A 76 -0.39 -0.23 -10.75
CA SER A 76 0.06 1.03 -10.14
C SER A 76 -0.97 2.17 -10.30
N CYS A 77 -1.16 2.97 -9.25
CA CYS A 77 -2.11 4.08 -9.26
C CYS A 77 -1.69 5.24 -10.19
N ASP A 78 -0.39 5.36 -10.54
CA ASP A 78 0.11 6.37 -11.49
C ASP A 78 -0.34 6.15 -12.94
N ASN A 79 -0.61 4.91 -13.32
CA ASN A 79 -0.95 4.52 -14.70
C ASN A 79 -2.36 3.91 -14.82
N ALA A 80 -3.17 3.98 -13.76
CA ALA A 80 -4.40 3.21 -13.64
C ALA A 80 -5.55 3.65 -14.56
N GLY A 81 -5.30 4.60 -15.47
CA GLY A 81 -6.28 5.24 -16.37
C GLY A 81 -7.17 4.32 -17.23
N ASN A 82 -7.00 2.99 -17.19
CA ASN A 82 -7.93 2.02 -17.81
C ASN A 82 -8.18 0.71 -17.03
N ASN A 83 -7.50 0.41 -15.91
CA ASN A 83 -7.60 -0.90 -15.25
C ASN A 83 -8.77 -1.06 -14.27
N GLY A 84 -9.62 -0.04 -14.13
CA GLY A 84 -10.78 -0.06 -13.23
C GLY A 84 -10.43 0.04 -11.75
N HIS A 85 -9.23 -0.41 -11.35
CA HIS A 85 -8.67 -0.31 -10.02
C HIS A 85 -7.17 -0.06 -10.06
N CYS A 86 -6.61 0.32 -8.91
CA CYS A 86 -5.19 0.32 -8.63
C CYS A 86 -4.88 -0.37 -7.30
N VAL A 87 -3.61 -0.71 -7.10
CA VAL A 87 -3.11 -1.40 -5.91
C VAL A 87 -1.97 -0.61 -5.29
N ILE A 88 -2.01 -0.52 -3.96
CA ILE A 88 -0.97 0.09 -3.13
C ILE A 88 -0.60 -0.88 -2.02
N CYS A 89 0.69 -1.13 -1.85
CA CYS A 89 1.23 -1.95 -0.78
C CYS A 89 1.62 -1.10 0.42
N CYS A 90 1.28 -1.60 1.59
CA CYS A 90 1.66 -1.01 2.86
C CYS A 90 1.94 -2.12 3.88
N ASN A 91 2.65 -1.82 4.96
CA ASN A 91 3.05 -2.83 5.95
C ASN A 91 2.62 -2.49 7.38
N SER A 92 1.93 -1.36 7.57
CA SER A 92 1.41 -0.94 8.86
C SER A 92 0.16 -0.09 8.69
N LEU A 93 -0.68 -0.03 9.73
CA LEU A 93 -1.88 0.81 9.75
C LEU A 93 -1.58 2.28 9.39
N ALA A 94 -0.49 2.83 9.92
CA ALA A 94 -0.09 4.21 9.67
C ALA A 94 0.35 4.43 8.22
N ASP A 95 1.14 3.52 7.66
CA ASP A 95 1.58 3.56 6.27
C ASP A 95 0.41 3.41 5.30
N CYS A 96 -0.46 2.42 5.53
CA CYS A 96 -1.66 2.20 4.73
C CYS A 96 -2.58 3.42 4.73
N LYS A 97 -2.74 4.06 5.89
CA LYS A 97 -3.53 5.28 6.02
C LYS A 97 -2.89 6.44 5.26
N ALA A 98 -1.60 6.66 5.43
CA ALA A 98 -0.88 7.74 4.77
C ALA A 98 -0.95 7.60 3.25
N LYS A 99 -0.69 6.41 2.70
CA LYS A 99 -0.75 6.18 1.25
C LYS A 99 -2.15 6.28 0.67
N ARG A 100 -3.17 5.80 1.40
CA ARG A 100 -4.58 6.01 1.03
C ARG A 100 -4.93 7.49 1.01
N ASP A 101 -4.61 8.21 2.09
CA ASP A 101 -4.95 9.62 2.21
C ASP A 101 -4.20 10.43 1.13
N ASP A 102 -2.95 10.08 0.82
CA ASP A 102 -2.20 10.64 -0.31
C ASP A 102 -2.91 10.42 -1.64
N TYR A 103 -3.40 9.19 -1.89
CA TYR A 103 -4.21 8.89 -3.06
C TYR A 103 -5.48 9.75 -3.12
N PHE A 104 -6.32 9.80 -2.09
CA PHE A 104 -7.57 10.56 -2.18
C PHE A 104 -7.42 12.08 -2.10
N LEU A 105 -6.32 12.60 -1.54
CA LEU A 105 -6.06 14.04 -1.44
C LEU A 105 -5.30 14.60 -2.65
N PHE A 106 -4.42 13.80 -3.27
CA PHE A 106 -3.54 14.25 -4.35
C PHE A 106 -3.76 13.52 -5.67
N ALA A 107 -4.56 12.44 -5.74
CA ALA A 107 -4.97 11.91 -7.03
C ALA A 107 -5.67 13.04 -7.80
N PRO A 108 -5.21 13.38 -9.01
CA PRO A 108 -5.95 14.28 -9.86
C PRO A 108 -7.28 13.59 -10.17
N ILE A 109 -8.33 14.03 -9.47
CA ILE A 109 -9.69 13.95 -9.99
C ILE A 109 -9.66 14.62 -11.37
N GLY A 110 -9.46 13.79 -12.40
CA GLY A 110 -9.68 14.16 -13.79
C GLY A 110 -11.16 14.37 -14.04
#